data_AF-A0A9W4WR72-F1
#
_entry.id   AF-A0A9W4WR72-F1
#
_cell.length_a   1.000
_cell.length_b   1.000
_cell.length_c   1.000
_cell.angle_alpha   90.00
_cell.angle_beta   90.00
_cell.angle_gamma   90.00
#
_symmetry.space_group_name_H-M   'P 1'
#
loop_
_entity.id
_entity.type
_entity.pdbx_description
1 polymer ?
#
loop_
_entity_poly.entity_id
_entity_poly.type
_entity_poly.pdbx_seq_one_letter_code
_entity_poly.pdbx_strand_id
1 'polypeptide(L)'
;MSSPPSTYPIKGIFYFFSNLSLIRRIICVLFLTLIVAILFLFLAFIFILPLQANGLIDVGCPEWLAWTVSVIFCLLEAVVSTIIFYLIVTPIWQDALFDDVLRLKGLGHVLEKRTSDVGCLSFCSGLTTTFVSVLVQWTVNQSLKFAWKNRPEYISFGFIAVALELIPVANFILVWTNVVGAALWTADVILEEQSDNLVADRAGSSAAYQEANRMDGSTNNKYGSTDNT
;
A
#
# COMPACT_ATOMS: atom_id res chain seq x y z
N MET A 1 -3.08 2.69 -25.05
CA MET A 1 -2.31 1.43 -24.97
C MET A 1 -1.56 1.45 -23.65
N SER A 2 -2.10 0.78 -22.65
CA SER A 2 -1.44 0.53 -21.37
C SER A 2 -0.10 -0.19 -21.63
N SER A 3 0.95 0.22 -20.92
CA SER A 3 2.26 -0.46 -21.01
C SER A 3 2.18 -1.85 -20.38
N PRO A 4 3.01 -2.82 -20.79
CA PRO A 4 2.98 -4.14 -20.17
C PRO A 4 3.27 -4.04 -18.65
N PRO A 5 2.56 -4.81 -17.80
CA PRO A 5 2.69 -4.78 -16.33
C PRO A 5 4.13 -4.90 -15.81
N SER A 6 4.97 -5.60 -16.56
CA SER A 6 6.41 -5.76 -16.32
C SER A 6 7.22 -4.45 -16.31
N THR A 7 6.73 -3.38 -16.96
CA THR A 7 7.46 -2.11 -17.09
C THR A 7 7.25 -1.20 -15.88
N TYR A 8 6.21 -1.44 -15.08
CA TYR A 8 5.83 -0.57 -13.97
C TYR A 8 6.82 -0.52 -12.80
N PRO A 9 7.53 -1.61 -12.42
CA PRO A 9 8.60 -1.51 -11.43
C PRO A 9 9.70 -0.52 -11.85
N ILE A 10 10.11 -0.56 -13.12
CA ILE A 10 11.15 0.34 -13.67
C ILE A 10 10.62 1.78 -13.77
N LYS A 11 9.38 1.97 -14.22
CA LYS A 11 8.71 3.28 -14.20
C LYS A 11 8.60 3.82 -12.78
N GLY A 12 8.34 2.96 -11.79
CA GLY A 12 8.29 3.31 -10.38
C GLY A 12 9.59 3.93 -9.90
N ILE A 13 10.73 3.32 -10.26
CA ILE A 13 12.06 3.87 -9.96
C ILE A 13 12.24 5.26 -10.57
N PHE A 14 11.99 5.41 -11.87
CA PHE A 14 12.20 6.70 -12.55
C PHE A 14 11.24 7.79 -12.03
N TYR A 15 9.97 7.43 -11.82
CA TYR A 15 8.96 8.33 -11.27
C TYR A 15 9.29 8.75 -9.84
N PHE A 16 9.83 7.82 -9.04
CA PHE A 16 10.27 8.09 -7.68
C PHE A 16 11.37 9.14 -7.64
N PHE A 17 12.42 8.97 -8.45
CA PHE A 17 13.52 9.94 -8.53
C PHE A 17 13.11 11.27 -9.15
N SER A 18 12.10 11.29 -10.01
CA SER A 18 11.60 12.52 -10.63
C SER A 18 10.79 13.41 -9.68
N ASN A 19 10.22 12.85 -8.61
CA ASN A 19 9.37 13.59 -7.68
C ASN A 19 10.04 13.75 -6.30
N LEU A 20 10.73 14.88 -6.10
CA LEU A 20 11.39 15.21 -4.82
C LEU A 20 10.44 15.28 -3.61
N SER A 21 9.14 15.49 -3.84
CA SER A 21 8.13 15.51 -2.78
C SER A 21 7.98 14.14 -2.09
N LEU A 22 7.99 13.04 -2.85
CA LEU A 22 7.90 11.67 -2.30
C LEU A 22 9.19 11.27 -1.59
N ILE A 23 10.34 11.61 -2.17
CA ILE A 23 11.67 11.31 -1.60
C ILE A 23 11.81 11.96 -0.23
N ARG A 24 11.41 13.23 -0.08
CA ARG A 24 11.51 13.95 1.20
C ARG A 24 10.69 13.26 2.29
N ARG A 25 9.52 12.71 1.95
CA ARG A 25 8.67 11.99 2.89
C ARG A 25 9.36 10.70 3.36
N ILE A 26 9.93 9.90 2.47
CA ILE A 26 10.64 8.66 2.84
C ILE A 26 11.91 8.92 3.64
N ILE A 27 12.68 9.95 3.29
CA ILE A 27 13.85 10.35 4.08
C ILE A 27 13.44 10.73 5.50
N CYS A 28 12.31 11.44 5.67
CA CYS A 28 11.77 11.76 6.98
C CYS A 28 11.40 10.50 7.78
N VAL A 29 10.79 9.49 7.14
CA VAL A 29 10.47 8.20 7.77
C VAL A 29 11.73 7.47 8.20
N LEU A 30 12.72 7.38 7.31
CA LEU A 30 13.99 6.70 7.58
C LEU A 30 14.73 7.35 8.75
N PHE A 31 14.73 8.68 8.80
CA PHE A 31 15.33 9.41 9.91
C PHE A 31 14.58 9.19 11.22
N LEU A 32 13.23 9.17 11.17
CA LEU A 32 12.39 8.89 12.33
C LEU A 32 12.59 7.45 12.85
N THR A 33 12.67 6.45 11.97
CA THR A 33 12.92 5.06 12.37
C THR A 33 14.32 4.88 12.94
N LEU A 34 15.32 5.59 12.41
CA LEU A 34 16.68 5.63 12.95
C LEU A 34 16.70 6.21 14.38
N ILE A 35 16.01 7.32 14.62
CA ILE A 35 15.91 7.92 15.97
C ILE A 35 15.28 6.94 16.95
N VAL A 36 14.17 6.29 16.56
CA VAL A 36 13.48 5.33 17.42
C VAL A 36 14.37 4.11 17.71
N ALA A 37 15.11 3.61 16.72
CA ALA A 37 16.06 2.51 16.91
C ALA A 37 17.18 2.88 17.89
N ILE A 38 17.76 4.08 17.76
CA ILE A 38 18.77 4.59 18.69
C ILE A 38 18.20 4.72 20.10
N LEU A 39 16.97 5.21 20.24
CA LEU A 39 16.29 5.34 21.53
C LEU A 39 16.05 3.98 22.18
N PHE A 40 15.58 2.98 21.44
CA PHE A 40 15.42 1.62 21.95
C PHE A 40 16.75 1.01 22.38
N LEU A 41 17.82 1.21 21.60
CA LEU A 41 19.15 0.74 21.94
C LEU A 41 19.65 1.41 23.24
N PHE A 42 19.50 2.72 23.35
CA PHE A 42 19.92 3.48 24.54
C PHE A 42 19.16 3.04 25.79
N LEU A 43 17.84 2.87 25.68
CA LEU A 43 17.00 2.36 26.76
C LEU A 43 17.42 0.93 27.17
N ALA A 44 17.74 0.09 26.18
CA ALA A 44 18.19 -1.27 26.42
C ALA A 44 19.50 -1.32 27.24
N PHE A 45 20.51 -0.54 26.83
CA PHE A 45 21.80 -0.54 27.52
C PHE A 45 21.78 0.11 28.90
N ILE A 46 20.98 1.15 29.11
CA ILE A 46 21.00 1.92 30.37
C ILE A 46 20.03 1.36 31.40
N PHE A 47 18.85 0.91 30.98
CA PHE A 47 17.81 0.48 31.92
C PHE A 47 17.67 -1.05 31.95
N ILE A 48 17.58 -1.70 30.79
CA ILE A 48 17.28 -3.13 30.70
C ILE A 48 18.48 -3.99 31.11
N LEU A 49 19.69 -3.65 30.65
CA LEU A 49 20.92 -4.39 30.96
C LEU A 49 21.18 -4.53 32.47
N PRO A 50 21.23 -3.45 33.28
CA PRO A 50 21.46 -3.60 34.72
C PRO A 50 20.30 -4.33 35.42
N LEU A 51 19.06 -4.16 34.95
CA LEU A 51 17.90 -4.85 35.50
C LEU A 51 17.99 -6.37 35.28
N GLN A 52 18.47 -6.80 34.11
CA GLN A 52 18.73 -8.20 33.79
C GLN A 52 19.92 -8.77 34.57
N ALA A 53 21.02 -8.02 34.69
CA ALA A 53 22.22 -8.48 35.39
C ALA A 53 21.92 -8.70 36.88
N ASN A 54 21.23 -7.74 37.51
CA ASN A 54 20.83 -7.85 38.90
C ASN A 54 19.81 -8.98 39.12
N GLY A 55 18.89 -9.19 38.18
CA GLY A 55 17.95 -10.31 38.21
C GLY A 55 18.66 -11.67 38.17
N LEU A 56 19.72 -11.83 37.36
CA LEU A 56 20.50 -13.07 37.31
C LEU A 56 21.32 -13.31 38.58
N ILE A 57 21.85 -12.23 39.18
CA ILE A 57 22.61 -12.31 40.44
C ILE A 57 21.70 -12.79 41.58
N ASP A 58 20.45 -12.32 41.63
CA ASP A 58 19.47 -12.72 42.65
C ASP A 58 19.07 -14.21 42.56
N VAL A 59 19.13 -14.78 41.35
CA VAL A 59 18.91 -16.22 41.09
C VAL A 59 20.16 -17.07 41.44
N GLY A 60 21.25 -16.44 41.86
CA GLY A 60 22.48 -17.11 42.31
C GLY A 60 23.54 -17.29 41.21
N CYS A 61 23.45 -16.56 40.10
CA CYS A 61 24.51 -16.58 39.08
C CYS A 61 25.73 -15.79 39.57
N PRO A 62 26.96 -16.25 39.28
CA PRO A 62 28.17 -15.49 39.57
C PRO A 62 28.20 -14.19 38.75
N GLU A 63 28.66 -13.10 39.36
CA GLU A 63 28.56 -11.75 38.80
C GLU A 63 29.09 -11.64 37.37
N TRP A 64 30.31 -12.13 37.11
CA TRP A 64 30.94 -12.05 35.79
C TRP A 64 30.12 -12.76 34.68
N LEU A 65 29.42 -13.84 35.04
CA LEU A 65 28.58 -14.59 34.10
C LEU A 65 27.27 -13.84 33.86
N ALA A 66 26.66 -13.28 34.91
CA ALA A 66 25.41 -12.54 34.81
C ALA A 66 25.55 -11.36 33.84
N TRP A 67 26.58 -10.51 34.00
CA TRP A 67 26.81 -9.37 33.11
C TRP A 67 27.02 -9.78 31.65
N THR A 68 27.79 -10.84 31.40
CA THR A 68 28.06 -11.33 30.04
C THR A 68 26.79 -11.84 29.37
N VAL A 69 26.00 -12.62 30.09
CA VAL A 69 24.73 -13.18 29.60
C VAL A 69 23.68 -12.09 29.38
N SER A 70 23.60 -11.10 30.28
CA SER A 70 22.69 -9.96 30.13
C SER A 70 23.01 -9.09 28.90
N VAL A 71 24.28 -8.89 28.55
CA VAL A 71 24.63 -8.15 27.32
C VAL A 71 24.09 -8.88 26.08
N ILE A 72 24.21 -10.21 26.03
CA ILE A 72 23.73 -11.01 24.89
C ILE A 72 22.20 -10.93 24.79
N PHE A 73 21.47 -11.11 25.90
CA PHE A 73 20.01 -11.00 25.91
C PHE A 73 19.54 -9.58 25.57
N CYS A 74 20.19 -8.55 26.09
CA CYS A 74 19.90 -7.15 25.80
C CYS A 74 20.03 -6.83 24.31
N LEU A 75 21.10 -7.31 23.65
CA LEU A 75 21.27 -7.17 22.20
C LEU A 75 20.17 -7.88 21.42
N LEU A 76 19.80 -9.10 21.83
CA LEU A 76 18.75 -9.86 21.18
C LEU A 76 17.39 -9.17 21.33
N GLU A 77 17.03 -8.69 22.52
CA GLU A 77 15.79 -7.95 22.78
C GLU A 77 15.72 -6.64 22.00
N ALA A 78 16.84 -5.91 21.90
CA ALA A 78 16.91 -4.68 21.11
C ALA A 78 16.68 -4.96 19.61
N VAL A 79 17.27 -6.04 19.08
CA VAL A 79 17.06 -6.47 17.69
C VAL A 79 15.61 -6.90 17.46
N VAL A 80 15.04 -7.74 18.34
CA VAL A 80 13.66 -8.20 18.23
C VAL A 80 12.68 -7.03 18.31
N SER A 81 12.90 -6.09 19.23
CA SER A 81 12.08 -4.89 19.37
C SER A 81 12.15 -3.98 18.15
N THR A 82 13.33 -3.83 17.56
CA THR A 82 13.53 -3.08 16.30
C THR A 82 12.81 -3.75 15.13
N ILE A 83 12.88 -5.08 15.01
CA ILE A 83 12.18 -5.85 13.98
C ILE A 83 10.67 -5.69 14.13
N ILE A 84 10.14 -5.87 15.35
CA ILE A 84 8.70 -5.73 15.62
C ILE A 84 8.23 -4.32 15.23
N PHE A 85 8.95 -3.28 15.67
CA PHE A 85 8.64 -1.90 15.30
C PHE A 85 8.67 -1.68 13.79
N TYR A 86 9.70 -2.19 13.10
CA TYR A 86 9.80 -2.12 11.65
C TYR A 86 8.64 -2.81 10.93
N LEU A 87 8.23 -4.01 11.37
CA LEU A 87 7.13 -4.76 10.79
C LEU A 87 5.77 -4.06 10.93
N ILE A 88 5.58 -3.28 11.99
CA ILE A 88 4.37 -2.52 12.24
C ILE A 88 4.35 -1.22 11.43
N VAL A 89 5.47 -0.50 11.44
CA VAL A 89 5.55 0.87 10.92
C VAL A 89 5.65 0.87 9.40
N THR A 90 6.43 -0.05 8.82
CA THR A 90 6.63 -0.15 7.37
C THR A 90 5.33 -0.23 6.56
N PRO A 91 4.36 -1.13 6.85
CA PRO A 91 3.13 -1.21 6.06
C PRO A 91 2.32 0.09 6.10
N ILE A 92 2.25 0.76 7.25
CA ILE A 92 1.52 2.03 7.40
C ILE A 92 2.10 3.10 6.47
N TRP A 93 3.43 3.18 6.36
CA TRP A 93 4.08 4.14 5.47
C TRP A 93 3.99 3.73 4.00
N GLN A 94 4.04 2.44 3.69
CA GLN A 94 3.87 1.95 2.32
C GLN A 94 2.46 2.26 1.80
N ASP A 95 1.42 2.09 2.64
CA ASP A 95 0.05 2.46 2.30
C ASP A 95 -0.08 3.98 2.09
N ALA A 96 0.49 4.78 2.99
CA ALA A 96 0.48 6.23 2.86
C ALA A 96 1.23 6.73 1.61
N LEU A 97 2.29 6.03 1.19
CA LEU A 97 3.03 6.32 -0.03
C LEU A 97 2.23 5.91 -1.28
N PHE A 98 1.57 4.76 -1.25
CA PHE A 98 0.70 4.29 -2.32
C PHE A 98 -0.43 5.29 -2.59
N ASP A 99 -1.09 5.77 -1.53
CA ASP A 99 -2.15 6.76 -1.61
C ASP A 99 -1.67 8.11 -2.18
N ASP A 100 -0.48 8.56 -1.80
CA ASP A 100 0.11 9.78 -2.38
C ASP A 100 0.33 9.66 -3.89
N VAL A 101 0.80 8.50 -4.36
CA VAL A 101 1.00 8.26 -5.81
C VAL A 101 -0.34 8.29 -6.55
N LEU A 102 -1.37 7.67 -5.98
CA LEU A 102 -2.72 7.72 -6.54
C LEU A 102 -3.28 9.16 -6.56
N ARG A 103 -3.03 9.96 -5.51
CA ARG A 103 -3.41 11.39 -5.49
C ARG A 103 -2.72 12.18 -6.60
N LEU A 104 -1.44 11.94 -6.82
CA LEU A 104 -0.67 12.58 -7.91
C LEU A 104 -1.19 12.19 -9.30
N LYS A 105 -1.79 11.01 -9.43
CA LYS A 105 -2.47 10.54 -10.65
C LYS A 105 -3.89 11.08 -10.82
N GLY A 106 -4.39 11.92 -9.91
CA GLY A 106 -5.74 12.48 -9.96
C GLY A 106 -6.83 11.56 -9.39
N LEU A 107 -6.45 10.43 -8.79
CA LEU A 107 -7.37 9.45 -8.18
C LEU A 107 -7.69 9.77 -6.72
N GLY A 108 -7.41 11.00 -6.26
CA GLY A 108 -7.70 11.43 -4.89
C GLY A 108 -9.17 11.25 -4.48
N HIS A 109 -10.10 11.44 -5.41
CA HIS A 109 -11.53 11.24 -5.17
C HIS A 109 -11.92 9.78 -4.85
N VAL A 110 -11.20 8.80 -5.41
CA VAL A 110 -11.43 7.36 -5.14
C VAL A 110 -10.97 7.01 -3.73
N LEU A 111 -9.90 7.66 -3.27
CA LEU A 111 -9.35 7.45 -1.93
C LEU A 111 -10.22 8.05 -0.84
N GLU A 112 -10.72 9.28 -1.03
CA GLU A 112 -11.62 9.96 -0.10
C GLU A 112 -12.86 9.10 0.24
N LYS A 113 -13.40 8.43 -0.79
CA LYS A 113 -14.53 7.51 -0.65
C LYS A 113 -14.18 6.29 0.23
N ARG A 114 -12.94 5.78 0.18
CA ARG A 114 -12.48 4.68 1.05
C ARG A 114 -12.18 5.13 2.48
N THR A 115 -11.59 6.31 2.66
CA THR A 115 -11.22 6.80 4.00
C THR A 115 -12.44 7.13 4.87
N SER A 116 -13.56 7.53 4.25
CA SER A 116 -14.80 7.86 4.97
C SER A 116 -15.41 6.66 5.71
N ASP A 117 -15.19 5.43 5.26
CA ASP A 117 -15.67 4.21 5.94
C ASP A 117 -14.78 3.78 7.13
N VAL A 118 -13.57 4.30 7.26
CA VAL A 118 -12.59 3.94 8.31
C VAL A 118 -12.29 5.08 9.30
N GLY A 119 -12.91 6.24 9.12
CA GLY A 119 -12.64 7.47 9.86
C GLY A 119 -13.26 7.53 11.25
N CYS A 120 -12.65 6.86 12.24
CA CYS A 120 -12.87 7.21 13.66
C CYS A 120 -11.67 6.90 14.58
N LEU A 121 -10.61 6.22 14.12
CA LEU A 121 -9.58 5.69 15.02
C LEU A 121 -8.15 6.22 14.79
N SER A 122 -8.00 7.42 14.23
CA SER A 122 -6.66 7.94 13.92
C SER A 122 -6.49 9.38 14.41
N PHE A 123 -6.43 9.57 15.73
CA PHE A 123 -5.65 10.69 16.26
C PHE A 123 -5.18 10.59 17.72
N CYS A 124 -5.71 9.69 18.56
CA CYS A 124 -5.42 9.76 20.01
C CYS A 124 -4.75 8.56 20.69
N SER A 125 -4.22 7.55 20.01
CA SER A 125 -3.43 6.52 20.74
C SER A 125 -2.47 5.73 19.83
N GLY A 126 -1.19 6.10 19.86
CA GLY A 126 -0.12 5.47 19.08
C GLY A 126 0.32 4.07 19.54
N LEU A 127 -0.34 3.47 20.54
CA LEU A 127 -0.04 2.10 20.99
C LEU A 127 -1.15 1.08 20.67
N THR A 128 -2.41 1.50 20.59
CA THR A 128 -3.55 0.59 20.31
C THR A 128 -3.79 0.40 18.82
N THR A 129 -3.43 1.38 17.98
CA THR A 129 -3.60 1.34 16.52
C THR A 129 -2.79 0.22 15.87
N THR A 130 -1.62 -0.08 16.40
CA THR A 130 -0.76 -1.18 15.96
C THR A 130 -1.47 -2.54 15.93
N PHE A 131 -2.24 -2.83 16.98
CA PHE A 131 -2.96 -4.10 17.09
C PHE A 131 -4.21 -4.12 16.21
N VAL A 132 -4.85 -2.96 16.01
CA VAL A 132 -6.01 -2.80 15.12
C VAL A 132 -5.62 -2.97 13.65
N SER A 133 -4.46 -2.45 13.22
CA SER A 133 -3.97 -2.64 11.84
C SER A 133 -3.69 -4.11 11.50
N VAL A 134 -3.13 -4.89 12.45
CA VAL A 134 -2.87 -6.33 12.27
C VAL A 134 -4.17 -7.14 12.17
N LEU A 135 -5.23 -6.74 12.89
CA LEU A 135 -6.53 -7.40 12.80
C LEU A 135 -7.30 -7.07 11.51
N VAL A 136 -7.12 -5.87 10.96
CA VAL A 136 -7.74 -5.47 9.67
C VAL A 136 -7.16 -6.23 8.47
N GLN A 137 -5.98 -6.85 8.64
CA GLN A 137 -5.36 -7.72 7.64
C GLN A 137 -6.22 -8.95 7.26
N TRP A 138 -7.29 -9.28 7.99
CA TRP A 138 -8.09 -10.50 7.75
C TRP A 138 -8.96 -10.53 6.49
N THR A 139 -9.04 -9.47 5.68
CA THR A 139 -9.82 -9.48 4.41
C THR A 139 -8.95 -9.83 3.19
N VAL A 140 -8.17 -10.93 3.25
CA VAL A 140 -7.29 -11.39 2.13
C VAL A 140 -7.99 -12.39 1.19
N ASN A 141 -9.10 -13.00 1.60
CA ASN A 141 -9.70 -14.06 0.80
C ASN A 141 -10.37 -13.58 -0.51
N GLN A 142 -10.72 -12.30 -0.61
CA GLN A 142 -11.32 -11.72 -1.82
C GLN A 142 -10.26 -11.28 -2.84
N SER A 143 -9.14 -10.72 -2.38
CA SER A 143 -8.01 -10.32 -3.24
C SER A 143 -7.35 -11.52 -3.92
N LEU A 144 -7.33 -12.69 -3.26
CA LEU A 144 -6.83 -13.94 -3.85
C LEU A 144 -7.69 -14.37 -5.05
N LYS A 145 -9.03 -14.43 -4.91
CA LYS A 145 -9.91 -14.86 -6.02
C LYS A 145 -9.82 -13.91 -7.23
N PHE A 146 -9.65 -12.62 -6.99
CA PHE A 146 -9.50 -11.61 -8.04
C PHE A 146 -8.12 -11.68 -8.73
N ALA A 147 -7.02 -11.77 -7.97
CA ALA A 147 -5.67 -11.90 -8.52
C ALA A 147 -5.49 -13.18 -9.36
N TRP A 148 -6.19 -14.26 -9.00
CA TRP A 148 -6.13 -15.54 -9.70
C TRP A 148 -6.79 -15.51 -11.09
N LYS A 149 -7.60 -14.49 -11.40
CA LYS A 149 -8.23 -14.30 -12.72
C LYS A 149 -7.26 -13.70 -13.75
N ASN A 150 -6.35 -12.80 -13.33
CA ASN A 150 -5.38 -12.11 -14.21
C ASN A 150 -3.91 -12.45 -13.87
N ARG A 151 -3.62 -13.73 -13.60
CA ARG A 151 -2.30 -14.19 -13.11
C ARG A 151 -1.06 -13.75 -13.90
N PRO A 152 -1.03 -13.80 -15.25
CA PRO A 152 0.23 -13.55 -15.95
C PRO A 152 0.74 -12.13 -15.72
N GLU A 153 -0.17 -11.17 -15.53
CA GLU A 153 0.16 -9.77 -15.29
C GLU A 153 0.79 -9.58 -13.90
N TYR A 154 0.16 -10.11 -12.84
CA TYR A 154 0.70 -10.05 -11.48
C TYR A 154 2.04 -10.79 -11.34
N ILE A 155 2.18 -11.95 -11.98
CA ILE A 155 3.43 -12.73 -11.95
C ILE A 155 4.56 -11.95 -12.64
N SER A 156 4.29 -11.31 -13.77
CA SER A 156 5.31 -10.54 -14.50
C SER A 156 5.77 -9.30 -13.73
N PHE A 157 4.85 -8.62 -13.02
CA PHE A 157 5.18 -7.51 -12.13
C PHE A 157 6.04 -8.00 -10.95
N GLY A 158 5.60 -9.06 -10.27
CA GLY A 158 6.30 -9.62 -9.11
C GLY A 158 7.69 -10.15 -9.44
N PHE A 159 7.87 -10.77 -10.62
CA PHE A 159 9.16 -11.29 -11.06
C PHE A 159 10.21 -10.18 -11.18
N ILE A 160 9.83 -9.03 -11.76
CA ILE A 160 10.75 -7.91 -11.95
C ILE A 160 10.98 -7.17 -10.64
N ALA A 161 9.94 -7.02 -9.81
CA ALA A 161 10.09 -6.48 -8.47
C ALA A 161 11.11 -7.27 -7.63
N VAL A 162 11.03 -8.61 -7.66
CA VAL A 162 11.99 -9.50 -6.98
C VAL A 162 13.38 -9.41 -7.62
N ALA A 163 13.48 -9.37 -8.95
CA ALA A 163 14.77 -9.25 -9.63
C ALA A 163 15.50 -7.95 -9.27
N LEU A 164 14.76 -6.85 -9.10
CA LEU A 164 15.29 -5.58 -8.59
C LEU A 164 15.74 -5.71 -7.13
N GLU A 165 14.99 -6.45 -6.32
CA GLU A 165 15.29 -6.70 -4.90
C GLU A 165 16.57 -7.51 -4.65
N LEU A 166 17.03 -8.29 -5.65
CA LEU A 166 18.27 -9.07 -5.57
C LEU A 166 19.55 -8.22 -5.43
N ILE A 167 19.48 -6.90 -5.59
CA ILE A 167 20.61 -5.99 -5.39
C ILE A 167 20.70 -5.65 -3.89
N PRO A 168 21.66 -6.21 -3.12
CA PRO A 168 21.65 -6.15 -1.66
C PRO A 168 21.69 -4.72 -1.07
N VAL A 169 22.31 -3.77 -1.76
CA VAL A 169 22.43 -2.37 -1.30
C VAL A 169 21.27 -1.50 -1.79
N ALA A 170 20.72 -1.79 -2.98
CA ALA A 170 19.59 -1.03 -3.52
C ALA A 170 18.24 -1.52 -2.96
N ASN A 171 18.18 -2.72 -2.39
CA ASN A 171 16.98 -3.36 -1.83
C ASN A 171 16.15 -2.41 -0.95
N PHE A 172 16.79 -1.69 -0.02
CA PHE A 172 16.10 -0.77 0.88
C PHE A 172 15.32 0.34 0.18
N ILE A 173 15.84 0.88 -0.93
CA ILE A 173 15.15 1.93 -1.71
C ILE A 173 14.17 1.26 -2.66
N LEU A 174 14.54 0.10 -3.21
CA LEU A 174 13.76 -0.60 -4.22
C LEU A 174 12.42 -1.10 -3.68
N VAL A 175 12.33 -1.46 -2.40
CA VAL A 175 11.05 -1.82 -1.76
C VAL A 175 10.04 -0.67 -1.83
N TRP A 176 10.47 0.58 -1.65
CA TRP A 176 9.61 1.76 -1.78
C TRP A 176 9.27 2.04 -3.24
N THR A 177 10.23 1.88 -4.16
CA THR A 177 9.95 2.05 -5.60
C THR A 177 9.02 0.97 -6.15
N ASN A 178 9.04 -0.25 -5.58
CA ASN A 178 8.11 -1.33 -5.92
C ASN A 178 6.68 -0.95 -5.52
N VAL A 179 6.48 -0.32 -4.35
CA VAL A 179 5.19 0.24 -3.94
C VAL A 179 4.73 1.35 -4.88
N VAL A 180 5.62 2.28 -5.25
CA VAL A 180 5.31 3.34 -6.23
C VAL A 180 4.95 2.76 -7.60
N GLY A 181 5.67 1.75 -8.08
CA GLY A 181 5.38 1.03 -9.31
C GLY A 181 4.03 0.30 -9.28
N ALA A 182 3.71 -0.34 -8.16
CA ALA A 182 2.40 -0.96 -7.94
C ALA A 182 1.28 0.09 -7.94
N ALA A 183 1.49 1.24 -7.31
CA ALA A 183 0.53 2.35 -7.29
C ALA A 183 0.33 2.95 -8.69
N LEU A 184 1.40 3.12 -9.46
CA LEU A 184 1.35 3.55 -10.86
C LEU A 184 0.54 2.59 -11.73
N TRP A 185 0.78 1.28 -11.58
CA TRP A 185 0.01 0.27 -12.31
C TRP A 185 -1.46 0.29 -11.90
N THR A 186 -1.73 0.33 -10.60
CA THR A 186 -3.10 0.38 -10.07
C THR A 186 -3.83 1.64 -10.55
N ALA A 187 -3.16 2.80 -10.57
CA ALA A 187 -3.74 4.03 -11.10
C ALA A 187 -4.14 3.88 -12.57
N ASP A 188 -3.25 3.34 -13.39
CA ASP A 188 -3.49 3.19 -14.81
C ASP A 188 -4.63 2.17 -15.07
N VAL A 189 -4.72 1.09 -14.28
CA VAL A 189 -5.83 0.12 -14.35
C VAL A 189 -7.18 0.75 -13.98
N ILE A 190 -7.25 1.55 -12.90
CA ILE A 190 -8.49 2.22 -12.48
C ILE A 190 -8.95 3.23 -13.54
N LEU A 191 -8.02 3.98 -14.12
CA LEU A 191 -8.34 4.95 -15.17
C LEU A 191 -8.86 4.26 -16.44
N GLU A 192 -8.31 3.10 -16.80
CA GLU A 192 -8.77 2.30 -17.94
C GLU A 192 -10.20 1.78 -17.71
N GLU A 193 -10.49 1.24 -16.53
CA GLU A 193 -11.84 0.77 -16.15
C GLU A 193 -12.87 1.90 -16.12
N GLN A 194 -12.51 3.09 -15.62
CA GLN A 194 -13.39 4.25 -15.68
C GLN A 194 -13.70 4.66 -17.13
N SER A 195 -12.71 4.61 -18.03
CA SER A 195 -12.90 4.95 -19.44
C SER A 195 -13.82 3.97 -20.16
N ASP A 196 -13.68 2.67 -19.89
CA ASP A 196 -14.54 1.62 -20.46
C ASP A 196 -15.98 1.75 -19.99
N ASN A 197 -16.20 2.03 -18.70
CA ASN A 197 -17.53 2.27 -18.15
C ASN A 197 -18.20 3.50 -18.78
N LEU A 198 -17.44 4.58 -19.03
CA LEU A 198 -17.95 5.76 -19.73
C LEU A 198 -18.31 5.47 -21.19
N VAL A 199 -17.57 4.60 -21.87
CA VAL A 199 -17.88 4.16 -23.24
C VAL A 199 -19.13 3.28 -23.25
N ALA A 200 -19.27 2.36 -22.30
CA ALA A 200 -20.45 1.50 -22.17
C ALA A 200 -21.73 2.30 -21.90
N ASP A 201 -21.65 3.30 -21.01
CA ASP A 201 -22.79 4.19 -20.70
C ASP A 201 -23.20 5.03 -21.92
N ARG A 202 -22.23 5.60 -22.65
CA ARG A 202 -22.50 6.29 -23.93
C ARG A 202 -23.13 5.38 -24.98
N ALA A 203 -22.67 4.14 -25.10
CA ALA A 203 -23.22 3.18 -26.05
C ALA A 203 -24.65 2.77 -25.67
N GLY A 204 -24.93 2.52 -24.39
CA GLY A 204 -26.27 2.22 -23.88
C GLY A 204 -27.24 3.39 -24.07
N SER A 205 -26.79 4.61 -23.77
CA SER A 205 -27.57 5.83 -24.00
C SER A 205 -27.90 6.02 -25.48
N SER A 206 -26.91 5.85 -26.37
CA SER A 206 -27.09 5.95 -27.84
C SER A 206 -28.08 4.92 -28.39
N ALA A 207 -28.02 3.67 -27.90
CA ALA A 207 -28.96 2.63 -28.27
C ALA A 207 -30.39 2.95 -27.81
N ALA A 208 -30.55 3.48 -26.59
CA ALA A 208 -31.85 3.91 -26.08
C ALA A 208 -32.46 5.07 -26.89
N TYR A 209 -31.64 6.04 -27.32
CA TYR A 209 -32.09 7.11 -28.22
C TYR A 209 -32.52 6.60 -29.59
N GLN A 210 -31.77 5.64 -30.17
CA GLN A 210 -32.15 5.03 -31.45
C GLN A 210 -33.47 4.25 -31.36
N GLU A 211 -33.70 3.53 -30.26
CA GLU A 211 -34.96 2.81 -30.05
C GLU A 211 -36.14 3.77 -29.87
N ALA A 212 -35.97 4.85 -29.11
CA ALA A 212 -37.01 5.89 -28.96
C ALA A 212 -37.41 6.51 -30.31
N ASN A 213 -36.42 6.80 -31.17
CA ASN A 213 -36.68 7.37 -32.50
C ASN A 213 -37.32 6.35 -33.46
N ARG A 214 -37.03 5.06 -33.28
CA ARG A 214 -37.67 3.97 -34.03
C ARG A 214 -39.15 3.81 -33.64
N MET A 215 -39.51 3.98 -32.36
CA MET A 215 -40.90 3.94 -31.90
C MET A 215 -41.74 5.11 -32.43
N ASP A 216 -41.20 6.32 -32.47
CA ASP A 216 -41.90 7.51 -32.99
C ASP A 216 -42.22 7.38 -34.50
N GLY A 217 -41.23 6.93 -35.29
CA GLY A 217 -41.42 6.68 -36.73
C GLY A 217 -42.49 5.62 -37.04
N SER A 218 -42.65 4.60 -36.19
CA SER A 218 -43.72 3.60 -36.35
C SER A 218 -45.11 4.14 -35.98
N THR A 219 -45.19 5.17 -35.15
CA THR A 219 -46.46 5.77 -34.72
C THR A 219 -47.00 6.72 -35.78
N ASN A 220 -46.11 7.48 -36.43
CA ASN A 220 -46.46 8.45 -37.48
C ASN A 220 -47.07 7.77 -38.74
N ASN A 221 -46.56 6.60 -39.12
CA ASN A 221 -47.12 5.81 -40.23
C ASN A 221 -48.51 5.21 -39.93
N LYS A 222 -48.91 5.10 -38.66
CA LYS A 222 -50.17 4.46 -38.26
C LYS A 222 -51.35 5.45 -38.22
N TYR A 223 -51.08 6.75 -38.10
CA TYR A 223 -52.10 7.81 -38.07
C TYR A 223 -52.23 8.59 -39.40
N GLY A 224 -51.32 8.40 -40.35
CA GLY A 224 -51.33 9.12 -41.64
C GLY A 224 -52.13 8.46 -42.79
N SER A 225 -52.98 7.47 -42.53
CA SER A 225 -53.66 6.69 -43.59
C SER A 225 -55.20 6.78 -43.60
N THR A 226 -55.80 7.69 -42.85
CA THR A 226 -57.23 8.00 -42.94
C THR A 226 -57.35 9.48 -43.24
N ASP A 227 -57.63 9.86 -44.48
CA ASP A 227 -58.45 11.03 -44.87
C ASP A 227 -58.23 11.35 -46.36
N ASN A 228 -58.86 10.55 -47.22
CA ASN A 228 -59.09 10.88 -48.63
C ASN A 228 -60.00 9.82 -49.27
N THR A 229 -61.29 9.84 -48.92
CA THR A 229 -62.37 9.45 -49.82
C THR A 229 -63.65 10.17 -49.44
#